data_AF-A0A7C3P2F8-F1
#
_entry.id   AF-A0A7C3P2F8-F1
#
_cell.length_a   1.000
_cell.length_b   1.000
_cell.length_c   1.000
_cell.angle_alpha   90.00
_cell.angle_beta   90.00
_cell.angle_gamma   90.00
#
_symmetry.space_group_name_H-M   'P 1'
#
loop_
_entity.id
_entity.type
_entity.pdbx_description
1 polymer ?
#
loop_
_entity_poly.entity_id
_entity_poly.type
_entity_poly.pdbx_seq_one_letter_code
_entity_poly.pdbx_strand_id
1 'polypeptide(L)'
;MSCSEYASQDDVQAIRSSMSLGNITQGSWGEMIAAQIAVAEDKLDLIAEPYSPGHKGIDAVYRDHKGNLVVVEVKMTGAGLGSLDRTQHGRQGSVEWIGRQAELMQRDSVNTHNAKVGNEILSKGPENVRSITISVDPDTGVARAYERESDGHWSGIGQWDTREEGERL
;
A
#
# COMPACT_ATOMS: atom_id res chain seq x y z
N MET A 1 7.08 19.58 28.25
CA MET A 1 5.68 20.05 28.19
C MET A 1 4.95 19.11 27.26
N SER A 2 3.95 18.42 27.80
CA SER A 2 3.15 17.40 27.14
C SER A 2 1.91 18.05 26.56
N CYS A 3 1.75 18.01 25.24
CA CYS A 3 0.47 18.24 24.56
C CYS A 3 0.25 17.06 23.61
N SER A 4 -0.34 15.99 24.15
CA SER A 4 -1.05 15.00 23.35
C SER A 4 -2.48 15.52 23.16
N GLU A 5 -2.74 16.20 22.06
CA GLU A 5 -4.12 16.50 21.66
C GLU A 5 -4.65 15.27 20.93
N TYR A 6 -5.47 14.50 21.64
CA TYR A 6 -6.23 13.40 21.05
C TYR A 6 -7.28 13.99 20.12
N ALA A 7 -7.36 13.51 18.87
CA ALA A 7 -8.45 13.83 17.97
C ALA A 7 -9.81 13.57 18.64
N SER A 8 -10.73 14.51 18.50
CA SER A 8 -12.03 14.47 19.16
C SER A 8 -12.93 13.43 18.47
N GLN A 9 -13.89 12.87 19.20
CA GLN A 9 -14.85 11.90 18.63
C GLN A 9 -15.68 12.49 17.48
N ASP A 10 -15.71 13.81 17.35
CA ASP A 10 -16.47 14.54 16.33
C ASP A 10 -15.78 14.47 14.95
N ASP A 11 -14.44 14.38 14.90
CA ASP A 11 -13.67 14.27 13.66
C ASP A 11 -13.87 12.90 13.01
N VAL A 12 -13.90 11.85 13.84
CA VAL A 12 -14.24 10.47 13.42
C VAL A 12 -15.68 10.38 12.90
N GLN A 13 -16.61 11.17 13.44
CA GLN A 13 -18.01 11.22 13.00
C GLN A 13 -18.18 11.97 11.67
N ALA A 14 -17.43 13.06 11.44
CA ALA A 14 -17.41 13.78 10.17
C ALA A 14 -16.87 12.89 9.04
N ILE A 15 -15.82 12.11 9.32
CA ILE A 15 -15.22 11.13 8.40
C ILE A 15 -16.19 9.97 8.08
N ARG A 16 -16.97 9.50 9.05
CA ARG A 16 -18.03 8.49 8.83
C ARG A 16 -19.19 9.04 8.00
N SER A 17 -19.49 10.33 8.16
CA SER A 17 -20.56 11.01 7.44
C SER A 17 -20.20 11.27 5.97
N SER A 18 -18.93 11.51 5.63
CA SER A 18 -18.48 11.61 4.23
C SER A 18 -18.50 10.25 3.50
N MET A 19 -18.18 9.16 4.21
CA MET A 19 -18.40 7.78 3.71
C MET A 19 -19.88 7.48 3.46
N SER A 20 -20.79 8.00 4.30
CA SER A 20 -22.23 7.82 4.13
C SER A 20 -22.82 8.68 2.99
N LEU A 21 -22.08 9.65 2.45
CA LEU A 21 -22.50 10.54 1.35
C LEU A 21 -22.15 9.98 -0.05
N GLY A 22 -21.54 8.79 -0.13
CA GLY A 22 -21.60 7.93 -1.34
C GLY A 22 -20.54 8.12 -2.43
N ASN A 23 -19.48 8.91 -2.23
CA ASN A 23 -18.51 9.23 -3.30
C ASN A 23 -17.11 8.60 -3.17
N ILE A 24 -16.75 8.00 -2.03
CA ILE A 24 -15.43 7.36 -1.84
C ILE A 24 -15.62 6.01 -1.13
N THR A 25 -15.02 4.94 -1.68
CA THR A 25 -15.04 3.64 -1.02
C THR A 25 -14.00 3.59 0.10
N GLN A 26 -14.25 2.77 1.12
CA GLN A 26 -13.28 2.54 2.20
C GLN A 26 -11.90 2.10 1.66
N GLY A 27 -11.86 1.34 0.56
CA GLY A 27 -10.62 0.94 -0.11
C GLY A 27 -9.88 2.13 -0.71
N SER A 28 -10.57 2.97 -1.47
CA SER A 28 -9.99 4.17 -2.09
C SER A 28 -9.41 5.15 -1.06
N TRP A 29 -10.03 5.27 0.11
CA TRP A 29 -9.49 6.11 1.18
C TRP A 29 -8.21 5.52 1.79
N GLY A 30 -8.18 4.20 2.02
CA GLY A 30 -6.97 3.50 2.46
C GLY A 30 -5.81 3.69 1.49
N GLU A 31 -6.07 3.59 0.18
CA GLU A 31 -5.08 3.83 -0.88
C GLU A 31 -4.54 5.27 -0.84
N MET A 32 -5.39 6.27 -0.60
CA MET A 32 -4.95 7.66 -0.48
C MET A 32 -4.02 7.87 0.71
N ILE A 33 -4.36 7.34 1.89
CA ILE A 33 -3.51 7.42 3.10
C ILE A 33 -2.20 6.70 2.84
N ALA A 34 -2.24 5.49 2.31
CA ALA A 34 -1.06 4.71 2.01
C ALA A 34 -0.14 5.43 1.01
N ALA A 35 -0.69 6.12 0.01
CA ALA A 35 0.09 6.91 -0.92
C ALA A 35 0.81 8.09 -0.25
N GLN A 36 0.16 8.79 0.69
CA GLN A 36 0.79 9.86 1.47
C GLN A 36 1.93 9.32 2.34
N ILE A 37 1.70 8.20 3.02
CA ILE A 37 2.72 7.53 3.83
C ILE A 37 3.91 7.07 2.98
N ALA A 38 3.63 6.52 1.79
CA ALA A 38 4.64 6.02 0.88
C ALA A 38 5.63 7.12 0.47
N VAL A 39 5.15 8.33 0.16
CA VAL A 39 5.99 9.39 -0.42
C VAL A 39 6.54 10.40 0.58
N ALA A 40 6.05 10.41 1.82
CA ALA A 40 6.51 11.37 2.82
C ALA A 40 7.97 11.09 3.25
N GLU A 41 8.81 12.13 3.22
CA GLU A 41 10.26 12.06 3.52
C GLU A 41 10.56 11.58 4.94
N ASP A 42 9.68 11.86 5.90
CA ASP A 42 9.79 11.45 7.30
C ASP A 42 9.18 10.06 7.58
N LYS A 43 8.75 9.35 6.53
CA LYS A 43 8.11 8.03 6.62
C LYS A 43 8.83 7.00 5.74
N LEU A 44 8.24 6.64 4.59
CA LEU A 44 8.80 5.64 3.69
C LEU A 44 9.66 6.24 2.58
N ASP A 45 9.48 7.54 2.30
CA ASP A 45 10.31 8.32 1.36
C ASP A 45 10.52 7.62 0.00
N LEU A 46 9.42 7.10 -0.56
CA LEU A 46 9.38 6.40 -1.83
C LEU A 46 9.02 7.35 -2.98
N ILE A 47 9.53 7.05 -4.16
CA ILE A 47 9.31 7.83 -5.38
C ILE A 47 8.22 7.15 -6.20
N ALA A 48 7.17 7.88 -6.56
CA ALA A 48 6.06 7.33 -7.35
C ALA A 48 6.53 6.79 -8.71
N GLU A 49 6.13 5.57 -9.04
CA GLU A 49 6.36 4.97 -10.37
C GLU A 49 5.07 5.08 -11.20
N PRO A 50 5.14 5.45 -12.49
CA PRO A 50 3.99 5.40 -13.38
C PRO A 50 3.43 3.97 -13.45
N TYR A 51 2.26 3.81 -12.83
CA TYR A 51 1.56 2.54 -12.69
C TYR A 51 0.05 2.82 -12.65
N SER A 52 -0.77 1.93 -13.21
CA SER A 52 -2.22 2.02 -13.02
C SER A 52 -2.73 0.70 -12.44
N PRO A 53 -3.28 0.71 -11.22
CA PRO A 53 -3.77 -0.50 -10.59
C PRO A 53 -4.91 -1.13 -11.40
N GLY A 54 -4.87 -2.45 -11.50
CA GLY A 54 -5.99 -3.24 -11.99
C GLY A 54 -6.89 -3.66 -10.83
N HIS A 55 -8.12 -4.09 -11.13
CA HIS A 55 -9.12 -4.47 -10.12
C HIS A 55 -8.69 -5.65 -9.18
N LYS A 56 -7.65 -6.43 -9.55
CA LYS A 56 -7.18 -7.61 -8.78
C LYS A 56 -5.67 -7.80 -8.91
N GLY A 57 -4.90 -6.79 -8.55
CA GLY A 57 -3.45 -6.79 -8.73
C GLY A 57 -2.71 -6.13 -7.58
N ILE A 58 -1.55 -5.56 -7.90
CA ILE A 58 -0.77 -4.71 -7.00
C ILE A 58 -1.49 -3.37 -6.90
N ASP A 59 -1.67 -2.82 -5.70
CA ASP A 59 -2.39 -1.55 -5.53
C ASP A 59 -1.53 -0.37 -5.99
N ALA A 60 -0.23 -0.38 -5.68
CA ALA A 60 0.69 0.66 -6.11
C ALA A 60 2.12 0.17 -6.31
N VAL A 61 2.86 0.89 -7.15
CA VAL A 61 4.28 0.64 -7.42
C VAL A 61 5.05 1.94 -7.22
N TYR A 62 6.21 1.83 -6.59
CA TYR A 62 7.12 2.93 -6.30
C TYR A 62 8.55 2.52 -6.60
N ARG A 63 9.48 3.46 -6.42
CA ARG A 63 10.92 3.23 -6.38
C ARG A 63 11.51 3.70 -5.07
N ASP A 64 12.54 2.99 -4.62
CA ASP A 64 13.44 3.51 -3.59
C ASP A 64 14.47 4.49 -4.20
N HIS A 65 15.25 5.15 -3.35
CA HIS A 65 16.32 6.08 -3.78
C HIS A 65 17.46 5.43 -4.59
N LYS A 66 17.52 4.09 -4.61
CA LYS A 66 18.47 3.34 -5.43
C LYS A 66 17.87 2.95 -6.78
N GLY A 67 16.62 3.30 -7.04
CA GLY A 67 15.88 3.00 -8.26
C GLY A 67 15.27 1.59 -8.31
N ASN A 68 15.27 0.84 -7.20
CA ASN A 68 14.66 -0.48 -7.14
C ASN A 68 13.14 -0.37 -7.02
N LEU A 69 12.42 -1.27 -7.69
CA LEU A 69 10.97 -1.35 -7.59
C LEU A 69 10.54 -1.78 -6.18
N VAL A 70 9.50 -1.10 -5.70
CA VAL A 70 8.80 -1.40 -4.46
C VAL A 70 7.33 -1.58 -4.82
N VAL A 71 6.77 -2.74 -4.49
CA VAL A 71 5.33 -3.00 -4.68
C VAL A 71 4.62 -2.83 -3.34
N VAL A 72 3.50 -2.12 -3.36
CA VAL A 72 2.71 -1.80 -2.18
C VAL A 72 1.33 -2.42 -2.31
N GLU A 73 0.96 -3.19 -1.28
CA GLU A 73 -0.41 -3.64 -1.04
C GLU A 73 -1.00 -2.81 0.10
N VAL A 74 -2.25 -2.40 -0.04
CA VAL A 74 -2.96 -1.56 0.92
C VAL A 74 -4.14 -2.32 1.50
N LYS A 75 -4.28 -2.28 2.82
CA LYS A 75 -5.40 -2.91 3.52
C LYS A 75 -6.05 -1.96 4.50
N MET A 76 -7.33 -1.67 4.30
CA MET A 76 -8.11 -0.87 5.23
C MET A 76 -8.72 -1.73 6.35
N THR A 77 -7.88 -2.17 7.29
CA THR A 77 -8.23 -3.09 8.37
C THR A 77 -7.26 -2.99 9.55
N GLY A 78 -7.75 -3.29 10.76
CA GLY A 78 -6.91 -3.47 11.95
C GLY A 78 -6.21 -4.84 12.04
N ALA A 79 -6.53 -5.79 11.14
CA ALA A 79 -5.95 -7.13 11.15
C ALA A 79 -4.48 -7.20 10.67
N GLY A 80 -3.93 -6.11 10.14
CA GLY A 80 -2.56 -6.06 9.63
C GLY A 80 -2.31 -7.11 8.55
N LEU A 81 -1.17 -7.79 8.63
CA LEU A 81 -0.79 -8.87 7.69
C LEU A 81 -1.79 -10.06 7.65
N GLY A 82 -2.65 -10.19 8.66
CA GLY A 82 -3.70 -11.22 8.70
C GLY A 82 -4.71 -11.09 7.58
N SER A 83 -4.89 -9.89 7.01
CA SER A 83 -5.81 -9.62 5.90
C SER A 83 -5.20 -9.80 4.51
N LEU A 84 -3.95 -10.23 4.41
CA LEU A 84 -3.37 -10.55 3.10
C LEU A 84 -4.00 -11.84 2.56
N ASP A 85 -4.65 -11.71 1.41
CA ASP A 85 -5.39 -12.82 0.82
C ASP A 85 -4.46 -13.93 0.35
N ARG A 86 -4.92 -15.17 0.50
CA ARG A 86 -4.29 -16.33 -0.13
C ARG A 86 -4.92 -16.54 -1.51
N THR A 87 -4.12 -16.35 -2.55
CA THR A 87 -4.52 -16.62 -3.93
C THR A 87 -4.07 -18.01 -4.37
N GLN A 88 -4.47 -18.44 -5.58
CA GLN A 88 -3.97 -19.67 -6.18
C GLN A 88 -2.46 -19.63 -6.49
N HIS A 89 -1.84 -18.44 -6.50
CA HIS A 89 -0.42 -18.23 -6.79
C HIS A 89 0.35 -17.68 -5.59
N GLY A 90 -0.07 -18.05 -4.37
CA GLY A 90 0.56 -17.59 -3.13
C GLY A 90 -0.21 -16.47 -2.44
N ARG A 91 0.32 -16.03 -1.29
CA ARG A 91 -0.25 -14.93 -0.51
C ARG A 91 0.09 -13.60 -1.17
N GLN A 92 -0.77 -12.59 -1.08
CA GLN A 92 -0.41 -11.24 -1.53
C GLN A 92 0.93 -10.78 -0.95
N GLY A 93 1.75 -10.10 -1.76
CA GLY A 93 3.13 -9.71 -1.43
C GLY A 93 4.19 -10.82 -1.47
N SER A 94 3.80 -12.10 -1.62
CA SER A 94 4.77 -13.20 -1.78
C SER A 94 5.47 -13.18 -3.16
N VAL A 95 6.62 -13.85 -3.26
CA VAL A 95 7.40 -13.96 -4.51
C VAL A 95 6.56 -14.54 -5.64
N GLU A 96 5.83 -15.62 -5.36
CA GLU A 96 4.99 -16.32 -6.34
C GLU A 96 3.85 -15.41 -6.84
N TRP A 97 3.26 -14.65 -5.92
CA TRP A 97 2.18 -13.73 -6.27
C TRP A 97 2.70 -12.54 -7.08
N ILE A 98 3.82 -11.93 -6.67
CA ILE A 98 4.46 -10.82 -7.41
C ILE A 98 4.84 -11.27 -8.82
N GLY A 99 5.47 -12.44 -8.96
CA GLY A 99 5.81 -13.01 -10.26
C GLY A 99 4.58 -13.18 -11.14
N ARG A 100 3.49 -13.70 -10.57
CA ARG A 100 2.23 -13.83 -11.30
C ARG A 100 1.65 -12.48 -11.74
N GLN A 101 1.65 -11.47 -10.87
CA GLN A 101 1.15 -10.15 -11.23
C GLN A 101 2.00 -9.52 -12.34
N ALA A 102 3.32 -9.70 -12.29
CA ALA A 102 4.22 -9.22 -13.32
C ALA A 102 3.97 -9.86 -14.69
N GLU A 103 3.68 -11.17 -14.75
CA GLU A 103 3.25 -11.85 -15.99
C GLU A 103 1.97 -11.26 -16.56
N LEU A 104 1.00 -10.92 -15.70
CA LEU A 104 -0.28 -10.33 -16.12
C LEU A 104 -0.06 -8.90 -16.63
N MET A 105 0.77 -8.11 -15.94
CA MET A 105 1.14 -6.76 -16.36
C MET A 105 1.85 -6.75 -17.72
N GLN A 106 2.77 -7.69 -17.96
CA GLN A 106 3.48 -7.81 -19.24
C GLN A 106 2.51 -8.07 -20.42
N ARG A 107 1.40 -8.77 -20.16
CA ARG A 107 0.39 -9.12 -21.18
C ARG A 107 -0.64 -8.00 -21.39
N ASP A 108 -0.61 -6.95 -20.57
CA ASP A 108 -1.48 -5.80 -20.74
C ASP A 108 -1.00 -4.96 -21.93
N SER A 109 -1.70 -5.08 -23.05
CA SER A 109 -1.40 -4.34 -24.28
C SER A 109 -1.94 -2.91 -24.27
N VAL A 110 -2.79 -2.56 -23.29
CA VAL A 110 -3.41 -1.24 -23.18
C VAL A 110 -2.54 -0.33 -22.32
N ASN A 111 -2.01 -0.86 -21.21
CA ASN A 111 -1.16 -0.10 -20.31
C ASN A 111 0.34 -0.40 -20.50
N THR A 112 0.96 0.38 -21.38
CA THR A 112 2.40 0.23 -21.67
C THR A 112 3.32 0.52 -20.47
N HIS A 113 2.86 1.24 -19.45
CA HIS A 113 3.63 1.47 -18.22
C HIS A 113 3.61 0.22 -17.33
N ASN A 114 2.45 -0.38 -17.10
CA ASN A 114 2.35 -1.66 -16.39
C ASN A 114 3.19 -2.73 -17.06
N ALA A 115 3.14 -2.83 -18.40
CA ALA A 115 3.96 -3.79 -19.13
C ALA A 115 5.47 -3.59 -18.90
N LYS A 116 5.95 -2.34 -18.79
CA LYS A 116 7.36 -2.05 -18.45
C LYS A 116 7.70 -2.50 -17.03
N VAL A 117 6.83 -2.20 -16.05
CA VAL A 117 7.01 -2.65 -14.66
C VAL A 117 7.05 -4.18 -14.58
N GLY A 118 6.09 -4.87 -15.22
CA GLY A 118 6.05 -6.33 -15.26
C GLY A 118 7.31 -6.94 -15.88
N ASN A 119 7.79 -6.38 -16.99
CA ASN A 119 9.05 -6.79 -17.61
C ASN A 119 10.26 -6.60 -16.68
N GLU A 120 10.33 -5.47 -15.97
CA GLU A 120 11.43 -5.19 -15.03
C GLU A 120 11.43 -6.19 -13.86
N ILE A 121 10.25 -6.46 -13.28
CA ILE A 121 10.09 -7.46 -12.20
C ILE A 121 10.57 -8.84 -12.68
N LEU A 122 10.10 -9.31 -13.84
CA LEU A 122 10.47 -10.62 -14.38
C LEU A 122 11.96 -10.70 -14.76
N SER A 123 12.54 -9.61 -15.27
CA SER A 123 13.96 -9.57 -15.62
C SER A 123 14.88 -9.56 -14.40
N LYS A 124 14.47 -8.93 -13.30
CA LYS A 124 15.23 -8.89 -12.05
C LYS A 124 15.01 -10.11 -11.17
N GLY A 125 13.92 -10.83 -11.36
CA GLY A 125 13.45 -11.89 -10.46
C GLY A 125 12.50 -11.31 -9.41
N PRO A 126 11.27 -11.86 -9.24
CA PRO A 126 10.29 -11.38 -8.26
C PRO A 126 10.81 -11.39 -6.81
N GLU A 127 11.76 -12.26 -6.49
CA GLU A 127 12.41 -12.34 -5.20
C GLU A 127 13.24 -11.10 -4.85
N ASN A 128 13.70 -10.35 -5.86
CA ASN A 128 14.51 -9.14 -5.72
C ASN A 128 13.66 -7.86 -5.69
N VAL A 129 12.34 -7.98 -5.69
CA VAL A 129 11.40 -6.85 -5.59
C VAL A 129 10.98 -6.67 -4.14
N ARG A 130 11.16 -5.45 -3.62
CA ARG A 130 10.71 -5.08 -2.28
C ARG A 130 9.19 -5.11 -2.24
N SER A 131 8.62 -5.72 -1.21
CA SER A 131 7.17 -5.78 -1.02
C SER A 131 6.81 -5.19 0.32
N ILE A 132 5.96 -4.17 0.27
CA ILE A 132 5.46 -3.48 1.46
C ILE A 132 3.95 -3.69 1.54
N THR A 133 3.45 -3.93 2.74
CA THR A 133 2.02 -3.87 3.05
C THR A 133 1.78 -2.70 3.97
N ILE A 134 0.87 -1.80 3.61
CA ILE A 134 0.40 -0.72 4.47
C ILE A 134 -1.02 -1.05 4.92
N SER A 135 -1.18 -1.29 6.23
CA SER A 135 -2.47 -1.54 6.85
C SER A 135 -2.92 -0.30 7.59
N VAL A 136 -4.11 0.21 7.28
CA VAL A 136 -4.72 1.35 7.97
C VAL A 136 -5.91 0.84 8.76
N ASP A 137 -5.85 0.95 10.08
CA ASP A 137 -6.94 0.56 10.96
C ASP A 137 -8.04 1.64 10.95
N PRO A 138 -9.24 1.36 10.40
CA PRO A 138 -10.31 2.36 10.28
C PRO A 138 -10.89 2.78 11.63
N ASP A 139 -10.74 1.97 12.68
CA ASP A 139 -11.31 2.27 14.00
C ASP A 139 -10.39 3.15 14.83
N THR A 140 -9.07 2.98 14.68
CA THR A 140 -8.07 3.72 15.46
C THR A 140 -7.39 4.84 14.68
N GLY A 141 -7.48 4.83 13.34
CA GLY A 141 -6.73 5.75 12.48
C GLY A 141 -5.22 5.49 12.50
N VAL A 142 -4.79 4.29 12.90
CA VAL A 142 -3.36 3.93 12.93
C VAL A 142 -2.99 3.19 11.66
N ALA A 143 -2.01 3.72 10.93
CA ALA A 143 -1.36 3.01 9.84
C ALA A 143 -0.12 2.27 10.32
N ARG A 144 0.10 1.08 9.77
CA ARG A 144 1.30 0.26 9.99
C ARG A 144 1.84 -0.22 8.65
N ALA A 145 3.13 -0.05 8.44
CA ALA A 145 3.83 -0.60 7.28
C ALA A 145 4.66 -1.82 7.69
N TYR A 146 4.63 -2.81 6.82
CA TYR A 146 5.40 -4.04 6.95
C TYR A 146 6.17 -4.29 5.66
N GLU A 147 7.40 -4.76 5.76
CA GLU A 147 8.21 -5.16 4.61
C GLU A 147 8.48 -6.66 4.63
N ARG A 148 8.40 -7.30 3.45
CA ARG A 148 8.76 -8.70 3.28
C ARG A 148 10.27 -8.85 3.24
N GLU A 149 10.78 -9.69 4.12
CA GLU A 149 12.17 -10.09 4.20
C GLU A 149 12.51 -11.19 3.18
N SER A 150 13.81 -11.41 2.94
CA SER A 150 14.29 -12.42 1.98
C SER A 150 13.89 -13.85 2.34
N ASP A 151 13.66 -14.14 3.62
CA ASP A 151 13.20 -15.45 4.10
C ASP A 151 11.67 -15.62 4.06
N GLY A 152 10.95 -14.60 3.59
CA GLY A 152 9.49 -14.59 3.46
C GLY A 152 8.75 -14.15 4.73
N HIS A 153 9.45 -13.85 5.83
CA HIS A 153 8.84 -13.19 6.98
C HIS A 153 8.54 -11.72 6.69
N TRP A 154 7.73 -11.12 7.56
CA TRP A 154 7.39 -9.70 7.49
C TRP A 154 7.87 -8.97 8.73
N SER A 155 8.56 -7.86 8.53
CA SER A 155 9.03 -6.96 9.58
C SER A 155 8.20 -5.69 9.60
N GLY A 156 7.83 -5.21 10.79
CA GLY A 156 7.23 -3.88 10.92
C GLY A 156 8.29 -2.80 10.68
N ILE A 157 8.03 -1.90 9.73
CA ILE A 157 8.96 -0.84 9.33
C ILE A 157 8.47 0.57 9.69
N GLY A 158 7.22 0.70 10.14
CA GLY A 158 6.69 1.97 10.62
C GLY A 158 5.27 1.86 11.17
N GLN A 159 4.92 2.83 12.01
CA GLN A 159 3.57 3.03 12.53
C GLN A 159 3.32 4.54 12.67
N TRP A 160 2.18 5.00 12.15
CA TRP A 160 1.81 6.41 12.15
C TRP A 160 0.34 6.59 12.51
N ASP A 161 0.03 7.71 13.15
CA ASP A 161 -1.33 8.14 13.39
C ASP A 161 -1.79 8.97 12.19
N THR A 162 -2.80 8.49 11.47
CA THR A 162 -3.27 9.08 10.21
C THR A 162 -4.45 10.02 10.40
N ARG A 163 -4.83 10.30 11.66
CA ARG A 163 -5.91 11.26 11.96
C ARG A 163 -5.53 12.68 11.55
N GLU A 164 -4.25 13.04 11.64
CA GLU A 164 -3.73 14.33 11.14
C GLU A 164 -3.59 14.39 9.60
N GLU A 165 -3.50 13.23 8.93
CA GLU A 165 -3.32 13.14 7.48
C GLU A 165 -4.64 13.29 6.70
N GLY A 166 -5.77 13.00 7.35
CA GLY A 166 -7.11 13.22 6.81
C GLY A 166 -7.56 14.68 6.76
N GLU A 167 -6.86 15.59 7.44
CA GLU A 167 -7.22 17.01 7.56
C GLU A 167 -6.60 17.91 6.48
N ARG A 168 -5.67 17.40 5.66
CA ARG A 168 -5.04 18.14 4.56
C ARG A 168 -5.80 18.08 3.23
N LEU A 169 -7.08 17.70 3.24
CA LEU A 169 -7.98 17.68 2.08
C LEU A 169 -9.02 18.79 2.14
#